data_AF-A0A2T2SXP9-F1
#
_entry.id   AF-A0A2T2SXP9-F1
#
_cell.length_a   1.000
_cell.length_b   1.000
_cell.length_c   1.000
_cell.angle_alpha   90.00
_cell.angle_beta   90.00
_cell.angle_gamma   90.00
#
_symmetry.space_group_name_H-M   'P 1'
#
loop_
_entity.id
_entity.type
_entity.pdbx_description
1 polymer ?
#
loop_
_entity_poly.entity_id
_entity_poly.type
_entity_poly.pdbx_seq_one_letter_code
_entity_poly.pdbx_strand_id
1 'polypeptide(L)'
;MPTPDSAFADARVRWGIGMFLAGVLVWVLFFDSHSLLQRYYWHQELDATKQENAELREKIQRLRTQLDRPLSDSVVERIAREEYGMKKPGETIYRVEPK
;
A
#
# COMPACT_ATOMS: atom_id res chain seq x y z
N MET A 1 29.19 -40.83 48.85
CA MET A 1 30.13 -39.82 48.33
C MET A 1 29.52 -39.20 47.09
N PRO A 2 29.23 -37.89 47.07
CA PRO A 2 28.89 -37.21 45.81
C PRO A 2 30.16 -37.05 44.96
N THR A 3 30.10 -37.44 43.70
CA THR A 3 31.20 -37.30 42.73
C THR A 3 31.28 -35.85 42.21
N PRO A 4 32.48 -35.31 41.95
CA PRO A 4 32.68 -33.89 41.62
C PRO A 4 32.33 -33.49 40.18
N ASP A 5 31.88 -34.42 39.32
CA ASP A 5 31.78 -34.19 37.88
C ASP A 5 30.50 -33.46 37.42
N SER A 6 29.42 -33.44 38.21
CA SER A 6 28.14 -32.83 37.80
C SER A 6 28.06 -31.32 38.04
N ALA A 7 28.80 -30.78 39.02
CA ALA A 7 28.72 -29.37 39.40
C ALA A 7 29.22 -28.42 38.29
N PHE A 8 30.24 -28.85 37.53
CA PHE A 8 30.81 -28.05 36.43
C PHE A 8 30.02 -28.19 35.12
N ALA A 9 29.30 -29.30 34.92
CA ALA A 9 28.41 -29.49 33.78
C ALA A 9 27.20 -28.56 33.88
N ASP A 10 26.58 -28.46 35.06
CA ASP A 10 25.46 -27.55 35.31
C ASP A 10 25.84 -26.08 35.09
N ALA A 11 27.04 -25.66 35.52
CA ALA A 11 27.49 -24.28 35.36
C ALA A 11 27.67 -23.90 33.87
N ARG A 12 28.26 -24.79 33.06
CA ARG A 12 28.45 -24.56 31.60
C ARG A 12 27.14 -24.60 30.84
N VAL A 13 26.24 -25.52 31.19
CA VAL A 13 24.90 -25.62 30.59
C VAL A 13 24.07 -24.39 30.94
N ARG A 14 24.09 -23.93 32.20
CA ARG A 14 23.40 -22.69 32.63
C ARG A 14 23.91 -21.45 31.91
N TRP A 15 25.22 -21.35 31.69
CA TRP A 15 25.82 -20.27 30.88
C TRP A 15 25.40 -20.35 29.40
N GLY A 16 25.39 -21.55 28.82
CA GLY A 16 24.92 -21.76 27.45
C GLY A 16 23.45 -21.41 27.25
N ILE A 17 22.59 -21.79 28.20
CA ILE A 17 21.15 -21.42 28.20
C ILE A 17 20.98 -19.91 28.36
N GLY A 18 21.74 -19.28 29.27
CA GLY A 18 21.70 -17.82 29.45
C GLY A 18 22.11 -17.06 28.18
N MET A 19 23.16 -17.50 27.50
CA MET A 19 23.63 -16.91 26.25
C MET A 19 22.61 -17.12 25.11
N PHE A 20 22.01 -18.30 25.02
CA PHE A 20 20.95 -18.57 24.05
C PHE A 20 19.72 -17.70 24.30
N LEU A 21 19.25 -17.59 25.54
CA LEU A 21 18.11 -16.73 25.91
C LEU A 21 18.41 -15.26 25.67
N ALA A 22 19.62 -14.79 25.94
CA ALA A 22 20.04 -13.42 25.63
C ALA A 22 20.05 -13.18 24.11
N GLY A 23 20.52 -14.14 23.31
CA GLY A 23 20.48 -14.07 21.85
C GLY A 23 19.05 -14.02 21.30
N VAL A 24 18.15 -14.85 21.85
CA VAL A 24 16.71 -14.83 21.50
C VAL A 24 16.08 -13.51 21.92
N LEU A 25 16.44 -12.96 23.08
CA LEU A 25 15.92 -11.67 23.55
C LEU A 25 16.36 -10.53 22.62
N VAL A 26 17.64 -10.50 22.23
CA VAL A 26 18.15 -9.52 21.25
C VAL A 26 17.50 -9.73 19.89
N TRP A 27 17.30 -10.97 19.45
CA TRP A 27 16.56 -11.25 18.22
C TRP A 27 15.14 -10.70 18.29
N VAL A 28 14.40 -10.95 19.37
CA VAL A 28 13.02 -10.47 19.52
C VAL A 28 12.98 -8.95 19.65
N LEU A 29 14.00 -8.32 20.24
CA LEU A 29 14.03 -6.86 20.37
C LEU A 29 14.41 -6.14 19.06
N PHE A 30 15.29 -6.71 18.24
CA PHE A 30 15.84 -6.04 17.05
C PHE A 30 15.29 -6.57 15.72
N PHE A 31 14.96 -7.87 15.65
CA PHE A 31 14.53 -8.57 14.43
C PHE A 31 13.07 -9.04 14.47
N ASP A 32 12.34 -8.87 15.59
CA ASP A 32 10.90 -9.18 15.60
C ASP A 32 10.08 -8.17 14.78
N SER A 33 8.96 -8.68 14.26
CA SER A 33 8.00 -8.05 13.35
C SER A 33 7.37 -6.74 13.87
N HIS A 34 7.75 -6.28 15.06
CA HIS A 34 7.27 -5.06 15.72
C HIS A 34 8.31 -3.93 15.73
N SER A 35 9.29 -3.96 14.84
CA SER A 35 10.27 -2.86 14.72
C SER A 35 9.54 -1.52 14.53
N LEU A 36 10.06 -0.46 15.18
CA LEU A 36 9.52 0.89 15.04
C LEU A 36 9.55 1.37 13.59
N LEU A 37 10.48 0.85 12.79
CA LEU A 37 10.56 1.08 11.34
C LEU A 37 9.33 0.53 10.61
N GLN A 38 8.89 -0.67 10.96
CA GLN A 38 7.70 -1.28 10.36
C GLN A 38 6.44 -0.46 10.67
N ARG A 39 6.32 0.02 11.91
CA ARG A 39 5.21 0.92 12.29
C ARG A 39 5.24 2.24 11.54
N TYR A 40 6.43 2.82 11.37
CA TYR A 40 6.60 4.05 10.60
C TYR A 40 6.20 3.85 9.13
N TYR A 41 6.64 2.76 8.51
CA TYR A 41 6.26 2.39 7.15
C TYR A 41 4.75 2.22 7.01
N TRP A 42 4.11 1.49 7.94
CA TRP A 42 2.65 1.34 7.94
C TRP A 42 1.91 2.66 8.11
N HIS A 43 2.42 3.59 8.93
CA HIS A 43 1.81 4.90 9.06
C HIS A 43 1.92 5.71 7.76
N GLN A 44 3.07 5.68 7.08
CA GLN A 44 3.20 6.32 5.77
C GLN A 44 2.24 5.73 4.74
N GLU A 45 2.16 4.40 4.66
CA GLU A 45 1.27 3.71 3.71
C GLU A 45 -0.21 4.03 4.00
N LEU A 46 -0.57 4.06 5.29
CA LEU A 46 -1.91 4.43 5.73
C LEU A 46 -2.26 5.87 5.31
N ASP A 47 -1.33 6.81 5.52
CA ASP A 47 -1.56 8.21 5.20
C ASP A 47 -1.61 8.44 3.68
N ALA A 48 -0.77 7.77 2.90
CA ALA A 48 -0.83 7.77 1.44
C ALA A 48 -2.19 7.24 0.94
N THR A 49 -2.62 6.09 1.45
CA THR A 49 -3.92 5.49 1.09
C THR A 49 -5.08 6.41 1.45
N LYS A 50 -5.03 7.08 2.61
CA LYS A 50 -6.07 8.05 3.02
C LYS A 50 -6.10 9.27 2.12
N GLN A 51 -4.94 9.80 1.72
CA GLN A 51 -4.86 10.93 0.79
C GLN A 51 -5.47 10.55 -0.56
N GLU A 52 -5.09 9.41 -1.13
CA GLU A 52 -5.67 8.92 -2.38
C GLU A 52 -7.20 8.74 -2.25
N ASN A 53 -7.67 8.19 -1.14
CA ASN A 53 -9.10 8.03 -0.90
C ASN A 53 -9.83 9.39 -0.85
N ALA A 54 -9.22 10.39 -0.22
CA ALA A 54 -9.79 11.75 -0.15
C ALA A 54 -9.88 12.39 -1.54
N GLU A 55 -8.82 12.29 -2.34
CA GLU A 55 -8.79 12.81 -3.72
C GLU A 55 -9.85 12.14 -4.61
N LEU A 56 -9.99 10.82 -4.52
CA LEU A 56 -11.01 10.07 -5.26
C LEU A 56 -12.41 10.48 -4.84
N ARG A 57 -12.66 10.67 -3.54
CA ARG A 57 -13.96 11.17 -3.04
C ARG A 57 -14.28 12.56 -3.58
N GLU A 58 -13.31 13.46 -3.60
CA GLU A 58 -13.48 14.80 -4.17
C GLU A 58 -13.78 14.73 -5.68
N LYS A 59 -13.08 13.86 -6.41
CA LYS A 59 -13.35 13.62 -7.84
C LYS A 59 -14.76 13.09 -8.07
N ILE A 60 -15.22 12.14 -7.27
CA ILE A 60 -16.59 11.60 -7.33
C ILE A 60 -17.61 12.72 -7.06
N GLN A 61 -17.39 13.55 -6.05
CA GLN A 61 -18.29 14.67 -5.75
C GLN A 61 -18.35 15.67 -6.90
N ARG A 62 -17.21 16.07 -7.46
CA ARG A 62 -17.15 16.97 -8.62
C ARG A 62 -17.89 16.40 -9.83
N LEU A 63 -17.68 15.13 -10.15
CA LEU A 63 -18.37 14.45 -11.25
C LEU A 63 -19.88 14.37 -11.01
N ARG A 64 -20.31 14.08 -9.78
CA ARG A 64 -21.75 14.09 -9.42
C ARG A 64 -22.37 15.47 -9.61
N THR A 65 -21.71 16.53 -9.16
CA THR A 65 -22.21 17.90 -9.39
C THR A 65 -22.28 18.27 -10.87
N GLN A 66 -21.39 17.73 -11.70
CA GLN A 66 -21.47 17.90 -13.16
C GLN A 66 -22.65 17.14 -13.76
N LEU A 67 -22.95 15.93 -13.26
CA LEU A 67 -24.08 15.11 -13.66
C LEU A 67 -25.44 15.65 -13.17
N ASP A 68 -25.48 16.32 -12.02
CA ASP A 68 -26.69 16.94 -11.48
C ASP A 68 -27.16 18.14 -12.33
N ARG A 69 -26.27 18.71 -13.15
CA ARG A 69 -26.65 19.63 -14.22
C ARG A 69 -27.06 18.81 -15.43
N PRO A 70 -28.19 19.10 -16.10
CA PRO A 70 -28.56 18.41 -17.32
C PRO A 70 -27.42 18.55 -18.34
N LEU A 71 -26.75 17.44 -18.65
CA LEU A 71 -25.75 17.42 -19.72
C LEU A 71 -26.48 17.70 -21.03
N SER A 72 -26.07 18.75 -21.74
CA SER A 72 -26.58 19.00 -23.08
C SER A 72 -26.04 17.95 -24.05
N ASP A 73 -26.82 17.60 -25.07
CA ASP A 73 -26.41 16.66 -26.13
C ASP A 73 -25.05 17.04 -26.75
N SER A 74 -24.75 18.34 -26.87
CA SER A 74 -23.46 18.84 -27.36
C SER A 74 -22.27 18.46 -26.46
N VAL A 75 -22.46 18.45 -25.13
CA VAL A 75 -21.41 18.08 -24.18
C VAL A 75 -21.20 16.57 -24.20
N VAL A 76 -22.29 15.79 -24.29
CA VAL A 76 -22.23 14.33 -24.42
C VAL A 76 -21.54 13.94 -25.73
N GLU A 77 -21.90 14.57 -26.85
CA GLU A 77 -21.27 14.33 -28.15
C GLU A 77 -19.78 14.66 -28.15
N ARG A 78 -19.38 15.77 -27.50
CA ARG A 78 -17.97 16.14 -27.35
C ARG A 78 -17.19 15.10 -26.56
N ILE A 79 -17.70 14.67 -25.40
CA ILE A 79 -17.06 13.63 -24.57
C ILE A 79 -16.96 12.32 -25.35
N ALA A 80 -18.02 11.91 -26.04
CA ALA A 80 -18.03 10.68 -26.84
C ALA A 80 -16.97 10.70 -27.95
N ARG A 81 -16.75 11.85 -28.61
CA ARG A 81 -15.75 12.00 -29.68
C ARG A 81 -14.33 12.15 -29.17
N GLU A 82 -14.10 12.98 -28.15
CA GLU A 82 -12.75 13.32 -27.66
C GLU A 82 -12.18 12.24 -26.76
N GLU A 83 -12.96 11.77 -25.77
CA GLU A 83 -12.48 10.80 -24.77
C GLU A 83 -12.55 9.35 -25.28
N TYR A 84 -13.58 9.04 -26.08
CA TYR A 84 -13.88 7.67 -26.49
C TYR A 84 -13.76 7.42 -27.99
N GLY A 85 -13.49 8.45 -28.81
CA GLY A 85 -13.37 8.29 -30.27
C GLY A 85 -14.64 7.75 -30.94
N MET A 86 -15.80 7.87 -30.30
CA MET A 86 -17.06 7.35 -30.81
C MET A 86 -17.53 8.17 -32.02
N LYS A 87 -18.12 7.46 -32.99
CA LYS A 87 -18.69 8.05 -34.21
C LYS A 87 -20.19 7.79 -34.30
N LYS A 88 -20.91 8.67 -35.00
CA LYS A 88 -22.33 8.43 -35.29
C LYS A 88 -22.48 7.26 -36.28
N PRO A 89 -23.56 6.47 -36.19
CA PRO A 89 -23.87 5.48 -37.21
C PRO A 89 -23.95 6.15 -38.60
N GLY A 90 -23.13 5.69 -39.54
CA GLY A 90 -23.05 6.27 -40.90
C GLY A 90 -22.01 7.38 -41.09
N GLU A 91 -21.24 7.75 -40.05
CA GLU A 91 -20.19 8.77 -40.16
C GLU A 91 -18.87 8.18 -40.68
N THR A 92 -18.30 8.82 -41.71
CA THR A 92 -16.99 8.46 -42.30
C THR A 92 -15.90 9.35 -41.69
N ILE A 93 -14.97 8.74 -40.94
CA ILE A 93 -13.83 9.45 -40.34
C ILE A 93 -12.69 9.54 -41.35
N TYR A 94 -12.25 10.76 -41.66
CA TYR A 94 -11.05 11.00 -42.47
C TYR A 94 -9.86 11.27 -41.57
N ARG A 95 -8.82 10.43 -41.66
CA ARG A 95 -7.56 10.65 -40.95
C ARG A 95 -6.68 11.54 -41.83
N VAL A 96 -6.42 12.77 -41.40
CA VAL A 96 -5.47 13.66 -42.07
C VAL A 96 -4.06 13.35 -41.57
N GLU A 97 -3.19 12.92 -42.47
CA GLU A 97 -1.75 12.80 -42.19
C GLU A 97 -1.10 14.19 -42.34
N PRO A 98 -0.28 14.64 -41.37
CA PRO A 98 0.49 15.85 -41.52
C PRO A 98 1.56 15.66 -42.62
N LYS A 99 1.71 16.69 -43.44
CA LYS A 99 2.57 16.72 -44.64
C LYS A 99 4.04 16.92 -44.28
#